data_AF-A0A5Q4H0I5-F1
#
_entry.id   AF-A0A5Q4H0I5-F1
#
_cell.length_a   1.000
_cell.length_b   1.000
_cell.length_c   1.000
_cell.angle_alpha   90.00
_cell.angle_beta   90.00
_cell.angle_gamma   90.00
#
_symmetry.space_group_name_H-M   'P 1'
#
loop_
_entity.id
_entity.type
_entity.pdbx_description
1 polymer ?
#
loop_
_entity_poly.entity_id
_entity_poly.type
_entity_poly.pdbx_seq_one_letter_code
_entity_poly.pdbx_strand_id
1 'polypeptide(L)'
;MKIYSVEKPDLPPWEMPDRFRTQIVYFMTLPGTDEVPQLPPGDYWIRLEDSRRWLDELVVQVVSPLDAEVKAEIELSDEQEAWLQWLVDHQIQHLRTV
;
A
#
# COMPACT_ATOMS: atom_id res chain seq x y z
N MET A 1 5.98 -12.60 -6.34
CA MET A 1 6.85 -11.58 -5.71
C MET A 1 6.66 -11.62 -4.18
N LYS A 2 7.58 -11.11 -3.34
CA LYS A 2 7.37 -11.07 -1.87
C LYS A 2 7.39 -9.65 -1.32
N ILE A 3 6.51 -9.37 -0.37
CA ILE A 3 6.49 -8.13 0.40
C ILE A 3 6.98 -8.42 1.82
N TYR A 4 7.95 -7.63 2.27
CA TYR A 4 8.50 -7.68 3.62
C TYR A 4 8.12 -6.42 4.39
N SER A 5 7.86 -6.56 5.69
CA SER A 5 7.84 -5.39 6.59
C SER A 5 9.28 -5.00 6.91
N VAL A 6 9.62 -3.73 6.69
CA VAL A 6 10.93 -3.18 7.10
C VAL A 6 10.97 -2.96 8.60
N GLU A 7 9.84 -2.58 9.20
CA GLU A 7 9.70 -2.34 10.64
C GLU A 7 9.69 -3.63 11.47
N LYS A 8 9.23 -4.74 10.88
CA LYS A 8 9.07 -6.05 11.56
C LYS A 8 9.74 -7.16 10.74
N PRO A 9 11.07 -7.25 10.75
CA PRO A 9 11.83 -8.16 9.87
C PRO A 9 11.59 -9.65 10.17
N ASP A 10 11.14 -9.98 11.39
CA ASP A 10 10.83 -11.36 11.79
C ASP A 10 9.43 -11.82 11.33
N LEU A 11 8.60 -10.91 10.84
CA LEU A 11 7.27 -11.26 10.34
C LEU A 11 7.41 -11.99 8.99
N PRO A 12 6.72 -13.14 8.78
CA PRO A 12 6.73 -13.80 7.49
C PRO A 12 6.30 -12.86 6.37
N PRO A 13 6.98 -12.90 5.20
CA PRO A 13 6.61 -12.04 4.08
C PRO A 13 5.23 -12.41 3.53
N TRP A 14 4.52 -11.40 3.04
CA TRP A 14 3.30 -11.61 2.29
C TRP A 14 3.63 -12.06 0.86
N GLU A 15 3.07 -13.18 0.43
CA GLU A 15 3.20 -13.64 -0.95
C GLU A 15 2.20 -12.91 -1.83
N MET A 16 2.74 -12.29 -2.87
CA MET A 16 2.00 -11.35 -3.67
C MET A 16 1.96 -11.80 -5.14
N PRO A 17 0.78 -11.77 -5.78
CA PRO A 17 0.66 -12.08 -7.20
C PRO A 17 1.27 -10.97 -8.07
N ASP A 18 1.78 -11.37 -9.23
CA ASP A 18 2.61 -10.49 -10.08
C ASP A 18 1.86 -9.24 -10.56
N ARG A 19 0.55 -9.33 -10.77
CA ARG A 19 -0.30 -8.18 -11.16
C ARG A 19 -0.31 -7.06 -10.13
N PHE A 20 -0.12 -7.37 -8.85
CA PHE A 20 -0.16 -6.37 -7.80
C PHE A 20 1.10 -5.48 -7.82
N ARG A 21 2.18 -5.90 -8.51
CA ARG A 21 3.46 -5.17 -8.56
C ARG A 21 3.31 -3.78 -9.17
N THR A 22 2.42 -3.66 -10.15
CA THR A 22 2.12 -2.39 -10.80
C THR A 22 1.02 -1.61 -10.07
N GLN A 23 0.35 -2.22 -9.09
CA GLN A 23 -0.78 -1.63 -8.37
C GLN A 23 -0.40 -1.09 -6.99
N ILE A 24 0.65 -1.62 -6.36
CA ILE A 24 1.09 -1.19 -5.01
C ILE A 24 1.37 0.33 -4.93
N VAL A 25 1.74 0.96 -6.04
CA VAL A 25 1.95 2.41 -6.15
C VAL A 25 0.68 3.23 -5.90
N TYR A 26 -0.51 2.65 -6.11
CA TYR A 26 -1.78 3.33 -5.84
C TYR A 26 -2.10 3.43 -4.34
N PHE A 27 -1.47 2.58 -3.53
CA PHE A 27 -1.62 2.56 -2.08
C PHE A 27 -0.48 3.33 -1.38
N MET A 28 0.47 3.87 -2.14
CA MET A 28 1.64 4.54 -1.58
C MET A 28 1.30 5.97 -1.13
N THR A 29 1.72 6.33 0.08
CA THR A 29 1.81 7.72 0.50
C THR A 29 3.08 8.34 -0.07
N LEU A 30 2.97 9.48 -0.77
CA LEU A 30 4.09 10.10 -1.47
C LEU A 30 5.27 10.41 -0.51
N PRO A 31 6.51 9.97 -0.83
CA PRO A 31 7.68 10.28 -0.02
C PRO A 31 7.89 11.79 0.14
N GLY A 32 8.27 12.24 1.35
CA GLY A 32 8.53 13.65 1.62
C GLY A 32 7.29 14.53 1.79
N THR A 33 6.09 13.95 1.76
CA THR A 33 4.85 14.60 2.23
C THR A 33 4.48 14.04 3.61
N ASP A 34 3.90 14.86 4.49
CA ASP A 34 3.30 14.43 5.77
C ASP A 34 4.13 13.38 6.54
N GLU A 35 5.36 13.74 6.92
CA GLU A 35 6.23 12.92 7.78
C GLU A 35 6.74 11.60 7.17
N VAL A 36 6.47 11.31 5.89
CA VAL A 36 7.02 10.11 5.22
C VAL A 36 8.53 10.28 4.95
N PRO A 37 9.39 9.39 5.46
CA PRO A 37 10.84 9.48 5.24
C PRO A 37 11.21 9.26 3.76
N GLN A 38 12.42 9.67 3.38
CA GLN A 38 12.98 9.30 2.07
C GLN A 38 13.11 7.78 1.97
N LEU A 39 12.52 7.19 0.93
CA LEU A 39 12.47 5.74 0.76
C LEU A 39 13.46 5.26 -0.31
N PRO A 40 14.21 4.18 -0.06
CA PRO A 40 14.98 3.49 -1.09
C PRO A 40 14.10 2.98 -2.25
N PRO A 41 14.66 2.75 -3.45
CA PRO A 41 13.93 2.08 -4.53
C PRO A 41 13.40 0.70 -4.10
N GLY A 42 12.12 0.44 -4.36
CA GLY A 42 11.46 -0.81 -3.96
C GLY A 42 10.91 -0.80 -2.53
N ASP A 43 11.12 0.29 -1.79
CA ASP A 43 10.45 0.53 -0.51
C ASP A 43 9.19 1.37 -0.72
N TYR A 44 8.16 1.04 0.04
CA TYR A 44 6.86 1.70 0.00
C TYR A 44 6.45 2.09 1.42
N TRP A 45 5.88 3.27 1.54
CA TRP A 45 5.22 3.70 2.76
C TRP A 45 3.74 3.79 2.53
N ILE A 46 2.98 3.15 3.40
CA ILE A 46 1.52 3.11 3.35
C ILE A 46 1.04 3.47 4.75
N ARG A 47 0.35 4.60 4.88
CA ARG A 47 -0.17 4.96 6.18
C ARG A 47 -1.18 3.94 6.67
N LEU A 48 -1.10 3.66 7.96
CA LEU A 48 -2.01 2.72 8.59
C LEU A 48 -3.45 3.25 8.61
N GLU A 49 -3.63 4.57 8.73
CA GLU A 49 -4.93 5.25 8.63
C GLU A 49 -5.58 5.05 7.26
N ASP A 50 -4.82 5.24 6.18
CA ASP A 50 -5.30 5.02 4.82
C ASP A 50 -5.64 3.55 4.60
N SER A 51 -4.80 2.63 5.09
CA SER A 51 -5.05 1.18 5.01
C SER A 51 -6.38 0.80 5.68
N ARG A 52 -6.66 1.35 6.87
CA ARG A 52 -7.91 1.15 7.58
C ARG A 52 -9.10 1.73 6.83
N ARG A 53 -8.95 2.93 6.27
CA ARG A 53 -10.02 3.58 5.49
C ARG A 53 -10.37 2.77 4.25
N TRP A 54 -9.37 2.33 3.48
CA TRP A 54 -9.63 1.54 2.27
C TRP A 54 -10.26 0.18 2.56
N LEU A 55 -9.96 -0.46 3.69
CA LEU A 55 -10.66 -1.68 4.12
C LEU A 55 -12.11 -1.41 4.53
N ASP A 56 -12.40 -0.27 5.13
CA ASP A 56 -13.76 0.10 5.54
C ASP A 56 -14.62 0.49 4.32
N GLU A 57 -14.03 1.22 3.38
CA GLU A 57 -14.70 1.72 2.17
C GLU A 57 -14.69 0.70 1.02
N LEU A 58 -13.83 -0.33 1.09
CA LEU A 58 -13.57 -1.32 0.04
C LEU A 58 -13.16 -0.73 -1.32
N VAL A 59 -12.69 0.52 -1.31
CA VAL A 59 -12.23 1.23 -2.50
C VAL A 59 -10.92 1.97 -2.23
N VAL A 60 -10.08 2.08 -3.25
CA VAL A 60 -8.94 3.00 -3.28
C VAL A 60 -9.23 4.15 -4.25
N GLN A 61 -9.03 5.38 -3.77
CA GLN A 61 -9.15 6.57 -4.61
C GLN A 61 -7.84 6.84 -5.31
N VAL A 62 -7.86 6.83 -6.65
CA VAL A 62 -6.70 7.13 -7.49
C VAL A 62 -6.92 8.45 -8.21
N VAL A 63 -5.97 9.36 -8.07
CA VAL A 63 -5.95 10.63 -8.81
C VAL A 63 -5.20 10.42 -10.12
N SER A 64 -5.85 10.75 -11.24
CA SER A 64 -5.19 10.70 -12.54
C SER A 64 -4.09 11.76 -12.62
N PRO A 65 -2.86 11.41 -13.06
CA PRO A 65 -1.80 12.40 -13.26
C PRO A 65 -2.10 13.36 -14.43
N LEU A 66 -3.09 13.05 -15.28
CA LEU A 66 -3.47 13.89 -16.43
C LEU A 66 -4.58 14.89 -16.11
N ASP A 67 -5.37 14.65 -15.06
CA ASP A 67 -6.46 15.52 -14.65
C ASP A 67 -6.69 15.39 -13.13
N ALA A 68 -6.21 16.38 -12.38
CA ALA A 68 -6.26 16.40 -10.92
C ALA A 68 -7.69 16.56 -10.37
N GLU A 69 -8.68 16.88 -11.22
CA GLU A 69 -10.09 17.00 -10.82
C GLU A 69 -10.85 15.67 -10.89
N VAL A 70 -10.33 14.68 -11.62
CA VAL A 70 -10.99 13.37 -11.79
C VAL A 70 -10.38 12.34 -10.84
N LYS A 71 -11.08 12.10 -9.73
CA LYS A 71 -10.82 10.96 -8.83
C LYS A 71 -11.54 9.74 -9.36
N ALA A 72 -10.82 8.64 -9.55
CA ALA A 72 -11.41 7.34 -9.83
C ALA A 72 -11.39 6.49 -8.56
N GLU A 73 -12.54 5.92 -8.20
CA GLU A 73 -12.63 4.89 -7.17
C GLU A 73 -12.46 3.53 -7.82
N ILE A 74 -11.54 2.74 -7.28
CA ILE A 74 -11.27 1.38 -7.73
C ILE A 74 -11.62 0.45 -6.58
N GLU A 75 -12.55 -0.47 -6.81
CA GLU A 75 -12.89 -1.53 -5.86
C GLU A 75 -11.67 -2.40 -5.58
N LEU A 76 -11.49 -2.74 -4.30
CA LEU A 76 -10.47 -3.68 -3.89
C LEU A 76 -10.83 -5.08 -4.40
N SER A 77 -9.82 -5.83 -4.82
CA SER A 77 -9.97 -7.28 -4.98
C SER A 77 -9.70 -8.00 -3.65
N ASP A 78 -10.21 -9.21 -3.48
CA ASP A 78 -10.00 -10.06 -2.29
C ASP A 78 -8.54 -10.13 -1.82
N GLU A 79 -7.60 -10.21 -2.76
CA GLU A 79 -6.16 -10.26 -2.45
C GLU A 79 -5.63 -8.94 -1.87
N GLN A 80 -6.16 -7.81 -2.34
CA GLN A 80 -5.80 -6.48 -1.87
C GLN A 80 -6.37 -6.25 -0.48
N GLU A 81 -7.62 -6.67 -0.24
CA GLU A 81 -8.24 -6.66 1.08
C GLU A 81 -7.44 -7.51 2.07
N ALA A 82 -7.10 -8.75 1.71
CA ALA A 82 -6.32 -9.63 2.57
C ALA A 82 -4.93 -9.04 2.89
N TRP A 83 -4.29 -8.40 1.92
CA TRP A 83 -3.02 -7.72 2.13
C TRP A 83 -3.15 -6.47 3.01
N LEU A 84 -4.13 -5.60 2.77
CA LEU A 84 -4.38 -4.43 3.62
C LEU A 84 -4.72 -4.87 5.05
N GLN A 85 -5.51 -5.92 5.22
CA GLN A 85 -5.83 -6.49 6.53
C GLN A 85 -4.55 -6.98 7.22
N TRP A 86 -3.64 -7.62 6.49
CA TRP A 86 -2.33 -8.01 7.02
C TRP A 86 -1.51 -6.80 7.50
N LEU A 87 -1.52 -5.67 6.77
CA LEU A 87 -0.88 -4.43 7.22
C LEU A 87 -1.52 -3.91 8.51
N VAL A 88 -2.85 -3.90 8.57
CA VAL A 88 -3.61 -3.40 9.73
C VAL A 88 -3.38 -4.28 10.95
N ASP A 89 -3.52 -5.59 10.84
CA ASP A 89 -3.36 -6.52 11.98
C ASP A 89 -1.96 -6.43 12.60
N HIS A 90 -0.94 -6.24 11.76
CA HIS A 90 0.45 -6.18 12.20
C HIS A 90 0.98 -4.74 12.37
N GLN A 91 0.13 -3.72 12.21
CA GLN A 91 0.48 -2.31 12.34
C GLN A 91 1.72 -1.95 11.49
N ILE A 92 1.72 -2.34 10.21
CA ILE A 92 2.85 -2.13 9.28
C ILE A 92 2.59 -0.90 8.42
N GLN A 93 3.63 -0.10 8.21
CA GLN A 93 3.59 1.06 7.32
C GLN A 93 4.73 1.06 6.30
N HIS A 94 5.91 0.55 6.68
CA HIS A 94 7.07 0.49 5.79
C HIS A 94 7.25 -0.92 5.22
N LEU A 95 7.15 -1.01 3.89
CA LEU A 95 7.25 -2.23 3.13
C LEU A 95 8.45 -2.22 2.19
N ARG A 96 8.97 -3.41 1.88
CA ARG A 96 9.95 -3.64 0.81
C ARG A 96 9.49 -4.77 -0.08
N THR A 97 9.55 -4.56 -1.39
CA THR A 97 9.28 -5.59 -2.39
C THR A 97 10.59 -6.22 -2.87
N VAL A 98 10.63 -7.56 -2.93
CA VAL A 98 11.75 -8.35 -3.48
C VAL A 98 11.25 -9.35 -4.53
#